data_AF-A0AAU2J860-F1
#
_entry.id   AF-A0AAU2J860-F1
#
_cell.length_a   1.000
_cell.length_b   1.000
_cell.length_c   1.000
_cell.angle_alpha   90.00
_cell.angle_beta   90.00
_cell.angle_gamma   90.00
#
_symmetry.space_group_name_H-M   'P 1'
#
loop_
_entity.id
_entity.type
_entity.pdbx_description
1 polymer ?
#
loop_
_entity_poly.entity_id
_entity_poly.type
_entity_poly.pdbx_seq_one_letter_code
_entity_poly.pdbx_strand_id
1 'polypeptide(L)'
;MATGKRPVTLGIFGSGSVAPELVCDALNNQFDFGPEDGEGYFAPSDEFDLTVFLPAGSSVTSEGVHCVWEWTMRCELPYRVLWDESGNDRTVDVLGNVDSPEDIHIVEDIGAALIEHLVKGENSMLLVLSENEAFDSVTAEVAAAALRAELPVYDLARALLEVTWRHLPDHEPPQTPAIETEPDGQTALSVVSDAPDVTLSAKEAAVVTEAFTQAEELLDTIGSGLLTRIAETREFLIHGRSLLAPKPEAPVEDGEPKKTRLEIFDPEQNKWIPAGRGRPPKGVQKRRVPA
;
A
#
# COMPACT_ATOMS: atom_id res chain seq x y z
N MET A 1 -31.44 4.76 -6.87
CA MET A 1 -31.87 3.63 -6.03
C MET A 1 -30.69 3.31 -5.14
N ALA A 2 -30.86 3.30 -3.81
CA ALA A 2 -29.75 2.90 -2.93
C ALA A 2 -29.42 1.44 -3.23
N THR A 3 -28.18 1.16 -3.63
CA THR A 3 -27.67 -0.16 -4.00
C THR A 3 -27.67 -1.13 -2.82
N GLY A 4 -27.93 -0.65 -1.59
CA GLY A 4 -27.84 -1.41 -0.35
C GLY A 4 -26.39 -1.63 0.11
N LYS A 5 -25.41 -1.24 -0.71
CA LYS A 5 -23.98 -1.35 -0.44
C LYS A 5 -23.52 -0.24 0.51
N ARG A 6 -22.51 -0.56 1.33
CA ARG A 6 -21.88 0.37 2.27
C ARG A 6 -20.87 1.24 1.53
N PRO A 7 -21.06 2.57 1.48
CA PRO A 7 -20.09 3.44 0.84
C PRO A 7 -18.78 3.46 1.64
N VAL A 8 -17.65 3.40 0.93
CA VAL A 8 -16.29 3.43 1.50
C VAL A 8 -15.43 4.37 0.68
N THR A 9 -14.70 5.27 1.35
CA THR A 9 -13.77 6.18 0.68
C THR A 9 -12.32 5.79 0.99
N LEU A 10 -11.55 5.48 -0.04
CA LEU A 10 -10.13 5.12 0.10
C LEU A 10 -9.25 6.28 -0.36
N GLY A 11 -8.26 6.64 0.45
CA GLY A 11 -7.18 7.51 0.03
C GLY A 11 -5.88 6.74 -0.04
N ILE A 12 -5.09 6.93 -1.09
CA ILE A 12 -3.80 6.25 -1.25
C ILE A 12 -2.68 7.29 -1.12
N PHE A 13 -1.63 6.97 -0.37
CA PHE A 13 -0.46 7.84 -0.30
C PHE A 13 0.83 7.06 -0.03
N GLY A 14 1.93 7.47 -0.66
CA GLY A 14 3.27 7.05 -0.27
C GLY A 14 4.17 6.61 -1.42
N SER A 15 5.45 6.52 -1.10
CA SER A 15 6.53 6.24 -2.06
C SER A 15 6.84 4.75 -2.22
N GLY A 16 6.32 3.90 -1.34
CA GLY A 16 6.59 2.47 -1.31
C GLY A 16 6.28 1.74 -2.62
N SER A 17 7.11 0.73 -2.92
CA SER A 17 6.79 -0.27 -3.93
C SER A 17 5.99 -1.40 -3.29
N VAL A 18 4.96 -1.89 -3.98
CA VAL A 18 4.15 -3.02 -3.52
C VAL A 18 3.96 -3.98 -4.69
N ALA A 19 4.01 -5.28 -4.42
CA ALA A 19 3.75 -6.28 -5.44
C ALA A 19 2.27 -6.21 -5.87
N PRO A 20 1.96 -6.19 -7.17
CA PRO A 20 0.57 -6.13 -7.67
C PRO A 20 -0.32 -7.24 -7.09
N GLU A 21 0.22 -8.44 -6.89
CA GLU A 21 -0.50 -9.56 -6.31
C GLU A 21 -0.88 -9.29 -4.85
N LEU A 22 -0.03 -8.59 -4.09
CA LEU A 22 -0.35 -8.22 -2.70
C LEU A 22 -1.47 -7.19 -2.65
N VAL A 23 -1.47 -6.21 -3.56
CA VAL A 23 -2.55 -5.22 -3.69
C VAL A 23 -3.86 -5.93 -3.97
N CYS A 24 -3.89 -6.81 -4.98
CA CYS A 24 -5.08 -7.57 -5.34
C CYS A 24 -5.56 -8.45 -4.18
N ASP A 25 -4.67 -9.26 -3.60
CA ASP A 25 -5.02 -10.17 -2.51
C ASP A 25 -5.54 -9.41 -1.28
N ALA A 26 -4.88 -8.32 -0.88
CA ALA A 26 -5.26 -7.58 0.33
C ALA A 26 -6.58 -6.83 0.14
N LEU A 27 -6.73 -6.09 -0.96
CA LEU A 27 -7.91 -5.27 -1.21
C LEU A 27 -9.13 -6.10 -1.60
N ASN A 28 -8.97 -7.16 -2.40
CA ASN A 28 -10.09 -8.02 -2.78
C ASN A 28 -10.63 -8.79 -1.57
N ASN A 29 -9.76 -9.29 -0.69
CA ASN A 29 -10.20 -9.94 0.56
C ASN A 29 -10.85 -8.95 1.52
N GLN A 30 -10.32 -7.72 1.62
CA GLN A 30 -10.85 -6.70 2.54
C GLN A 30 -12.23 -6.18 2.11
N PHE A 31 -12.45 -6.04 0.80
CA PHE A 31 -13.67 -5.44 0.23
C PHE A 31 -14.56 -6.44 -0.49
N ASP A 32 -14.34 -7.74 -0.28
CA ASP A 32 -15.17 -8.83 -0.80
C ASP A 32 -15.41 -8.75 -2.32
N PHE A 33 -14.34 -8.51 -3.08
CA PHE A 33 -14.40 -8.58 -4.54
C PHE A 33 -14.40 -10.04 -4.99
N GLY A 34 -15.17 -10.32 -6.04
CA GLY A 34 -15.27 -11.66 -6.60
C GLY A 34 -14.03 -12.08 -7.40
N PRO A 35 -14.05 -13.29 -7.98
CA PRO A 35 -12.89 -13.82 -8.70
C PRO A 35 -12.57 -13.00 -9.96
N GLU A 36 -11.30 -13.09 -10.37
CA GLU A 36 -10.82 -12.57 -11.65
C GLU A 36 -11.43 -13.34 -12.82
N ASP A 37 -11.86 -12.63 -13.85
CA ASP A 37 -12.35 -13.21 -15.10
C ASP A 37 -11.22 -13.53 -16.10
N GLY A 38 -11.60 -13.98 -17.30
CA GLY A 38 -10.63 -14.34 -18.34
C GLY A 38 -9.90 -13.15 -18.99
N GLU A 39 -10.37 -11.93 -18.76
CA GLU A 39 -9.81 -10.68 -19.29
C GLU A 39 -8.98 -9.92 -18.24
N GLY A 40 -8.99 -10.41 -17.00
CA GLY A 40 -8.20 -9.89 -15.90
C GLY A 40 -8.94 -8.92 -14.99
N TYR A 41 -10.26 -8.79 -15.14
CA TYR A 41 -11.12 -7.92 -14.34
C TYR A 41 -11.71 -8.67 -13.16
N PHE A 42 -11.97 -7.98 -12.05
CA PHE A 42 -12.58 -8.54 -10.86
C PHE A 42 -14.08 -8.24 -10.83
N ALA A 43 -14.88 -9.23 -10.42
CA ALA A 43 -16.30 -8.99 -10.16
C ALA A 43 -16.48 -7.97 -9.02
N PRO A 44 -17.44 -7.03 -9.14
CA PRO A 44 -17.61 -5.95 -8.17
C PRO A 44 -17.99 -6.48 -6.79
N SER A 45 -17.61 -5.75 -5.74
CA SER A 45 -17.98 -6.07 -4.36
C SER A 45 -19.50 -6.17 -4.19
N ASP A 46 -20.00 -7.20 -3.53
CA ASP A 46 -21.43 -7.33 -3.21
C ASP A 46 -21.84 -6.43 -2.02
N GLU A 47 -20.88 -6.05 -1.16
CA GLU A 47 -21.14 -5.35 0.09
C GLU A 47 -20.80 -3.85 0.07
N PHE A 48 -19.82 -3.45 -0.74
CA PHE A 48 -19.22 -2.12 -0.67
C PHE A 48 -19.34 -1.33 -1.97
N ASP A 49 -19.49 -0.02 -1.82
CA ASP A 49 -19.44 0.94 -2.93
C ASP A 49 -18.22 1.85 -2.70
N LEU A 50 -17.14 1.60 -3.44
CA LEU A 50 -15.85 2.22 -3.17
C LEU A 50 -15.65 3.46 -4.04
N THR A 51 -15.11 4.52 -3.44
CA THR A 51 -14.55 5.67 -4.15
C THR A 51 -13.08 5.80 -3.78
N VAL A 52 -12.20 5.87 -4.78
CA VAL A 52 -10.74 5.93 -4.56
C VAL A 52 -10.20 7.31 -4.88
N PHE A 53 -9.36 7.86 -4.00
CA PHE A 53 -8.57 9.07 -4.24
C PHE A 53 -7.11 8.69 -4.47
N LEU A 54 -6.61 9.04 -5.66
CA LEU A 54 -5.24 8.75 -6.09
C LEU A 54 -4.40 10.03 -6.18
N PRO A 55 -3.15 10.01 -5.68
CA PRO A 55 -2.25 11.13 -5.77
C PRO A 55 -1.54 11.15 -7.14
N ALA A 56 -1.56 12.30 -7.80
CA ALA A 56 -0.86 12.55 -9.06
C ALA A 56 0.17 13.65 -8.87
N GLY A 57 1.44 13.34 -9.09
CA GLY A 57 2.53 14.30 -8.97
C GLY A 57 3.89 13.62 -9.12
N SER A 58 4.90 14.42 -9.41
CA SER A 58 6.27 13.96 -9.68
C SER A 58 6.87 13.12 -8.55
N SER A 59 6.56 13.46 -7.29
CA SER A 59 7.08 12.81 -6.07
C SER A 59 6.11 11.80 -5.44
N VAL A 60 4.83 11.85 -5.78
CA VAL A 60 3.77 11.05 -5.11
C VAL A 60 3.18 9.95 -5.98
N THR A 61 3.33 10.01 -7.30
CA THR A 61 2.94 8.91 -8.20
C THR A 61 4.04 7.85 -8.24
N SER A 62 4.10 7.05 -7.17
CA SER A 62 5.04 5.94 -7.01
C SER A 62 4.63 4.69 -7.80
N GLU A 63 5.50 3.69 -7.83
CA GLU A 63 5.18 2.37 -8.40
C GLU A 63 4.03 1.70 -7.64
N GLY A 64 3.99 1.83 -6.31
CA GLY A 64 2.89 1.28 -5.53
C GLY A 64 1.56 1.99 -5.77
N VAL A 65 1.56 3.32 -5.91
CA VAL A 65 0.35 4.08 -6.29
C VAL A 65 -0.16 3.62 -7.66
N HIS A 66 0.75 3.40 -8.61
CA HIS A 66 0.38 2.90 -9.94
C HIS A 66 -0.19 1.48 -9.89
N CYS A 67 0.34 0.59 -9.04
CA CYS A 67 -0.26 -0.74 -8.81
C CYS A 67 -1.69 -0.66 -8.26
N VAL A 68 -1.96 0.29 -7.35
CA VAL A 68 -3.32 0.52 -6.84
C VAL A 68 -4.24 1.11 -7.91
N TRP A 69 -3.73 1.99 -8.76
CA TRP A 69 -4.48 2.49 -9.92
C TRP A 69 -4.85 1.35 -10.88
N GLU A 70 -3.92 0.46 -11.22
CA GLU A 70 -4.20 -0.71 -12.06
C GLU A 70 -5.28 -1.61 -11.43
N TRP A 71 -5.20 -1.88 -10.13
CA TRP A 71 -6.24 -2.60 -9.40
C TRP A 71 -7.60 -1.87 -9.48
N THR A 72 -7.62 -0.55 -9.29
CA THR A 72 -8.82 0.28 -9.37
C THR A 72 -9.49 0.16 -10.75
N MET A 73 -8.69 0.16 -11.82
CA MET A 73 -9.16 -0.05 -13.19
C MET A 73 -9.70 -1.48 -13.41
N ARG A 74 -9.00 -2.50 -12.91
CA ARG A 74 -9.42 -3.92 -13.03
C ARG A 74 -10.69 -4.23 -12.25
N CYS A 75 -11.00 -3.44 -11.23
CA CYS A 75 -12.24 -3.53 -10.46
C CYS A 75 -13.34 -2.59 -10.98
N GLU A 76 -13.09 -1.85 -12.06
CA GLU A 76 -13.99 -0.85 -12.64
C GLU A 76 -14.51 0.17 -11.61
N LEU A 77 -13.65 0.60 -10.68
CA LEU A 77 -14.05 1.49 -9.60
C LEU A 77 -13.95 2.96 -10.02
N PRO A 78 -14.88 3.81 -9.55
CA PRO A 78 -14.74 5.25 -9.73
C PRO A 78 -13.55 5.75 -8.91
N TYR A 79 -12.72 6.58 -9.53
CA TYR A 79 -11.59 7.21 -8.86
C TYR A 79 -11.47 8.69 -9.19
N ARG A 80 -10.95 9.43 -8.22
CA ARG A 80 -10.64 10.85 -8.31
C ARG A 80 -9.16 11.05 -8.13
N VAL A 81 -8.61 12.02 -8.85
CA VAL A 81 -7.19 12.31 -8.85
C VAL A 81 -6.94 13.65 -8.18
N LEU A 82 -6.00 13.68 -7.23
CA LEU A 82 -5.49 14.91 -6.64
C LEU A 82 -4.15 15.23 -7.30
N TRP A 83 -4.11 16.31 -8.09
CA TRP A 83 -2.97 16.64 -8.94
C TRP A 83 -2.32 17.97 -8.57
N ASP A 84 -1.01 17.96 -8.32
CA ASP A 84 -0.22 19.16 -8.00
C ASP A 84 0.34 19.90 -9.23
N GLU A 85 -0.17 19.58 -10.43
CA GLU A 85 0.33 20.08 -11.72
C GLU A 85 1.77 19.66 -12.06
N SER A 86 2.44 18.91 -11.18
CA SER A 86 3.70 18.24 -11.46
C SER A 86 3.43 16.82 -11.99
N GLY A 87 4.44 16.19 -12.60
CA GLY A 87 4.23 14.85 -13.13
C GLY A 87 5.51 14.11 -13.46
N ASN A 88 5.38 12.79 -13.50
CA ASN A 88 6.39 11.85 -13.99
C ASN A 88 5.74 10.95 -15.07
N ASP A 89 6.51 9.98 -15.59
CA ASP A 89 6.04 9.09 -16.65
C ASP A 89 4.76 8.32 -16.29
N ARG A 90 4.54 7.99 -15.01
CA ARG A 90 3.34 7.28 -14.51
C ARG A 90 2.15 8.20 -14.26
N THR A 91 2.38 9.48 -14.00
CA THR A 91 1.31 10.46 -13.83
C THR A 91 0.44 10.56 -15.10
N VAL A 92 1.06 10.38 -16.27
CA VAL A 92 0.35 10.37 -17.56
C VAL A 92 -0.67 9.25 -17.63
N ASP A 93 -0.35 8.06 -17.12
CA ASP A 93 -1.26 6.91 -17.12
C ASP A 93 -2.46 7.16 -16.20
N VAL A 94 -2.21 7.65 -14.99
CA VAL A 94 -3.26 7.91 -13.99
C VAL A 94 -4.24 8.98 -14.49
N LEU A 95 -3.73 10.08 -15.06
CA LEU A 95 -4.55 11.18 -15.59
C LEU A 95 -5.23 10.84 -16.91
N GLY A 96 -4.58 10.05 -17.77
CA GLY A 96 -5.07 9.74 -19.12
C GLY A 96 -6.27 8.81 -19.16
N ASN A 97 -6.56 8.11 -18.06
CA ASN A 97 -7.65 7.14 -17.93
C ASN A 97 -8.80 7.63 -17.03
N VAL A 98 -8.80 8.90 -16.62
CA VAL A 98 -9.92 9.48 -15.88
C VAL A 98 -11.08 9.71 -16.84
N ASP A 99 -12.24 9.13 -16.54
CA ASP A 99 -13.44 9.21 -17.40
C ASP A 99 -13.95 10.64 -17.59
N SER A 100 -13.90 11.45 -16.53
CA SER A 100 -14.40 12.82 -16.53
C SER A 100 -13.35 13.81 -16.02
N PRO A 101 -13.10 14.93 -16.74
CA PRO A 101 -12.12 15.94 -16.30
C PRO A 101 -12.41 16.56 -14.92
N GLU A 102 -13.67 16.50 -14.46
CA GLU A 102 -14.09 16.98 -13.15
C GLU A 102 -13.64 16.11 -11.97
N ASP A 103 -13.24 14.86 -12.24
CA ASP A 103 -12.65 13.96 -11.24
C ASP A 103 -11.15 14.24 -11.04
N ILE A 104 -10.56 15.19 -11.77
CA ILE A 104 -9.20 15.69 -11.58
C ILE A 104 -9.27 17.00 -10.76
N HIS A 105 -8.78 16.93 -9.53
CA HIS A 105 -8.71 18.07 -8.61
C HIS A 105 -7.30 18.64 -8.57
N ILE A 106 -7.13 19.86 -9.07
CA ILE A 106 -5.86 20.59 -8.99
C ILE A 106 -5.68 21.15 -7.58
N VAL A 107 -4.58 20.80 -6.91
CA VAL A 107 -4.33 21.13 -5.49
C VAL A 107 -2.86 21.51 -5.27
N GLU A 108 -2.57 22.39 -4.32
CA GLU A 108 -1.18 22.76 -4.00
C GLU A 108 -0.49 21.71 -3.11
N ASP A 109 -1.23 21.11 -2.19
CA ASP A 109 -0.75 20.07 -1.27
C ASP A 109 -1.69 18.87 -1.36
N ILE A 110 -1.18 17.80 -2.00
CA ILE A 110 -1.92 16.56 -2.21
C ILE A 110 -2.23 15.86 -0.88
N GLY A 111 -1.30 15.90 0.08
CA GLY A 111 -1.49 15.25 1.38
C GLY A 111 -2.62 15.92 2.16
N ALA A 112 -2.59 17.25 2.26
CA ALA A 112 -3.63 18.02 2.94
C ALA A 112 -5.00 17.86 2.25
N ALA A 113 -5.05 17.95 0.92
CA ALA A 113 -6.29 17.76 0.16
C ALA A 113 -6.86 16.35 0.33
N LEU A 114 -6.01 15.32 0.35
CA LEU A 114 -6.43 13.93 0.56
C LEU A 114 -7.14 13.77 1.90
N ILE A 115 -6.55 14.29 2.98
CA ILE A 115 -7.17 14.24 4.30
C ILE A 115 -8.50 15.01 4.32
N GLU A 116 -8.56 16.19 3.71
CA GLU A 116 -9.81 16.96 3.61
C GLU A 116 -10.93 16.17 2.92
N HIS A 117 -10.61 15.44 1.85
CA HIS A 117 -11.57 14.60 1.15
C HIS A 117 -11.99 13.38 1.96
N LEU A 118 -11.06 12.72 2.65
CA LEU A 118 -11.36 11.56 3.50
C LEU A 118 -12.24 11.94 4.70
N VAL A 119 -12.00 13.07 5.36
CA VAL A 119 -12.84 13.55 6.48
C VAL A 119 -14.29 13.79 6.06
N LYS A 120 -14.53 14.17 4.78
CA LYS A 120 -15.88 14.37 4.23
C LYS A 120 -16.50 13.09 3.70
N GLY A 121 -15.73 12.03 3.51
CA GLY A 121 -16.18 10.74 2.98
C GLY A 121 -16.84 9.86 4.03
N GLU A 122 -17.62 8.88 3.57
CA GLU A 122 -18.22 7.86 4.42
C GLU A 122 -17.29 6.65 4.55
N ASN A 123 -17.18 6.10 5.77
CA ASN A 123 -16.31 4.95 6.13
C ASN A 123 -14.89 5.09 5.56
N SER A 124 -14.32 6.28 5.67
CA SER A 124 -13.05 6.62 5.04
C SER A 124 -11.86 5.98 5.71
N MET A 125 -10.85 5.61 4.92
CA MET A 125 -9.55 5.16 5.43
C MET A 125 -8.40 5.61 4.53
N LEU A 126 -7.23 5.80 5.14
CA LEU A 126 -5.99 6.08 4.44
C LEU A 126 -5.17 4.79 4.28
N LEU A 127 -4.84 4.44 3.05
CA LEU A 127 -3.91 3.38 2.72
C LEU A 127 -2.54 4.00 2.42
N VAL A 128 -1.55 3.69 3.24
CA VAL A 128 -0.18 4.14 3.07
C VAL A 128 0.69 3.07 2.42
N LEU A 129 1.74 3.50 1.73
CA LEU A 129 2.72 2.64 1.08
C LEU A 129 4.10 2.89 1.70
N SER A 130 4.53 2.00 2.60
CA SER A 130 5.88 2.05 3.17
C SER A 130 6.94 1.53 2.19
N GLU A 131 8.15 2.07 2.27
CA GLU A 131 9.33 1.55 1.57
C GLU A 131 10.27 0.89 2.58
N ASN A 132 10.60 -0.38 2.39
CA ASN A 132 11.48 -1.14 3.30
C ASN A 132 11.05 -1.04 4.78
N GLU A 133 9.74 -1.15 5.05
CA GLU A 133 9.14 -1.07 6.39
C GLU A 133 9.23 0.31 7.06
N ALA A 134 9.61 1.36 6.33
CA ALA A 134 9.68 2.72 6.83
C ALA A 134 8.81 3.66 5.98
N PHE A 135 8.30 4.71 6.64
CA PHE A 135 7.65 5.82 5.96
C PHE A 135 8.67 6.91 5.69
N ASP A 136 8.68 7.46 4.48
CA ASP A 136 9.33 8.74 4.22
C ASP A 136 8.64 9.87 5.02
N SER A 137 9.31 11.00 5.16
CA SER A 137 8.82 12.10 5.99
C SER A 137 7.46 12.64 5.55
N VAL A 138 7.18 12.65 4.24
CA VAL A 138 5.92 13.18 3.70
C VAL A 138 4.79 12.19 3.98
N THR A 139 5.01 10.90 3.73
CA THR A 139 4.06 9.83 4.04
C THR A 139 3.75 9.76 5.54
N ALA A 140 4.77 9.91 6.39
CA ALA A 140 4.60 9.94 7.85
C ALA A 140 3.76 11.14 8.30
N GLU A 141 3.97 12.32 7.72
CA GLU A 141 3.20 13.53 8.03
C GLU A 141 1.73 13.39 7.63
N VAL A 142 1.46 12.81 6.45
CA VAL A 142 0.08 12.54 5.99
C VAL A 142 -0.60 11.49 6.87
N ALA A 143 0.11 10.42 7.24
CA ALA A 143 -0.39 9.41 8.17
C ALA A 143 -0.71 10.03 9.55
N ALA A 144 0.16 10.90 10.07
CA ALA A 144 -0.07 11.61 11.33
C ALA A 144 -1.26 12.58 11.22
N ALA A 145 -1.47 13.21 10.07
CA ALA A 145 -2.64 14.06 9.82
C ALA A 145 -3.94 13.24 9.81
N ALA A 146 -3.94 12.07 9.18
CA ALA A 146 -5.07 11.14 9.20
C ALA A 146 -5.40 10.66 10.62
N LEU A 147 -4.41 10.23 11.40
CA LEU A 147 -4.61 9.78 12.77
C LEU A 147 -5.13 10.89 13.69
N ARG A 148 -4.71 12.15 13.49
CA ARG A 148 -5.28 13.31 14.21
C ARG A 148 -6.74 13.56 13.85
N ALA A 149 -7.14 13.22 12.64
CA ALA A 149 -8.51 13.31 12.16
C ALA A 149 -9.34 12.06 12.47
N GLU A 150 -8.82 11.14 13.31
CA GLU A 150 -9.46 9.87 13.67
C GLU A 150 -9.77 8.96 12.47
N LEU A 151 -9.01 9.12 11.37
CA LEU A 151 -9.12 8.25 10.21
C LEU A 151 -8.25 6.99 10.42
N PRO A 152 -8.80 5.79 10.16
CA PRO A 152 -8.01 4.56 10.12
C PRO A 152 -6.90 4.65 9.08
N VAL A 153 -5.69 4.21 9.46
CA VAL A 153 -4.52 4.18 8.57
C VAL A 153 -4.01 2.75 8.47
N TYR A 154 -3.81 2.25 7.25
CA TYR A 154 -3.32 0.90 6.99
C TYR A 154 -2.15 0.90 6.01
N ASP A 155 -1.12 0.12 6.27
CA ASP A 155 0.02 -0.05 5.38
C ASP A 155 -0.23 -1.18 4.38
N LEU A 156 -0.48 -0.81 3.12
CA LEU A 156 -0.75 -1.75 2.04
C LEU A 156 0.49 -2.55 1.63
N ALA A 157 1.69 -1.98 1.78
CA ALA A 157 2.95 -2.71 1.53
C ALA A 157 3.14 -3.86 2.54
N ARG A 158 2.42 -3.81 3.67
CA ARG A 158 2.42 -4.81 4.73
C ARG A 158 1.06 -5.52 4.89
N ALA A 159 0.33 -5.67 3.78
CA ALA A 159 -0.94 -6.39 3.73
C ALA A 159 -2.02 -5.81 4.66
N LEU A 160 -2.16 -4.47 4.64
CA LEU A 160 -3.13 -3.71 5.45
C LEU A 160 -2.86 -3.80 6.96
N LEU A 161 -1.58 -3.79 7.36
CA LEU A 161 -1.23 -3.66 8.77
C LEU A 161 -1.69 -2.30 9.30
N GLU A 162 -2.41 -2.30 10.43
CA GLU A 162 -2.86 -1.06 11.06
C GLU A 162 -1.67 -0.20 11.53
N VAL A 163 -1.70 1.07 11.14
CA VAL A 163 -0.69 2.08 11.50
C VAL A 163 -1.24 2.92 12.64
N THR A 164 -0.45 3.03 13.69
CA THR A 164 -0.74 3.85 14.88
C THR A 164 0.40 4.82 15.16
N TRP A 165 0.23 5.73 16.10
CA TRP A 165 1.25 6.70 16.53
C TRP A 165 2.61 6.09 16.83
N ARG A 166 2.67 4.85 17.32
CA ARG A 166 3.93 4.14 17.63
C ARG A 166 4.77 3.82 16.39
N HIS A 167 4.14 3.79 15.21
CA HIS A 167 4.77 3.46 13.94
C HIS A 167 5.33 4.70 13.23
N LEU A 168 4.97 5.91 13.67
CA LEU A 168 5.37 7.17 13.04
C LEU A 168 6.61 7.74 13.76
N PRO A 169 7.74 7.93 13.05
CA PRO A 169 8.93 8.50 13.66
C PRO A 169 8.68 9.97 14.02
N ASP A 170 9.10 10.41 15.21
CA ASP A 170 9.09 11.82 15.63
C ASP A 170 7.70 12.49 15.72
N HIS A 171 6.61 11.73 15.85
CA HIS A 171 5.26 12.26 16.00
C HIS A 171 4.66 11.91 17.37
N GLU A 172 4.34 12.92 18.17
CA GLU A 172 3.63 12.73 19.43
C GLU A 172 2.13 12.48 19.18
N PRO A 173 1.50 11.55 19.92
CA PRO A 173 0.05 11.38 19.86
C PRO A 173 -0.65 12.69 20.25
N PRO A 174 -1.86 12.97 19.73
CA PRO A 174 -2.63 14.13 20.14
C PRO A 174 -2.82 14.11 21.65
N GLN A 175 -2.74 15.28 22.28
CA GLN A 175 -2.96 15.40 23.72
C GLN A 175 -4.34 14.84 24.03
N THR A 176 -4.38 13.79 24.85
CA THR A 176 -5.62 13.30 25.41
C THR A 176 -6.28 14.48 26.14
N PRO A 177 -7.55 14.81 25.86
CA PRO A 177 -8.21 15.94 26.49
C PRO A 177 -8.01 15.84 28.01
N ALA A 178 -7.59 16.96 28.62
CA ALA A 178 -7.38 17.00 30.05
C ALA A 178 -8.66 16.55 30.74
N ILE A 179 -8.55 15.57 31.63
CA ILE A 179 -9.68 15.14 32.45
C ILE A 179 -10.10 16.35 33.28
N GLU A 180 -11.26 16.93 32.98
CA GLU A 180 -11.85 17.98 33.80
C GLU A 180 -12.27 17.33 35.13
N THR A 181 -11.41 17.44 36.13
CA THR A 181 -11.74 17.08 37.51
C THR A 181 -12.79 18.07 38.02
N GLU A 182 -14.02 17.60 38.24
CA GLU A 182 -15.02 18.36 38.98
C GLU A 182 -14.57 18.56 40.45
N PRO A 183 -15.09 19.59 41.16
CA PRO A 183 -14.62 20.03 42.48
C PRO A 183 -14.69 18.97 43.59
N ASP A 184 -15.35 17.86 43.32
CA ASP A 184 -15.75 16.82 44.25
C ASP A 184 -14.71 15.67 44.32
N GLY A 185 -13.67 15.72 43.49
CA GLY A 185 -12.62 14.70 43.42
C GLY A 185 -13.05 13.40 42.72
N GLN A 186 -14.19 13.41 42.01
CA GLN A 186 -14.61 12.32 41.15
C GLN A 186 -14.10 12.55 39.73
N THR A 187 -13.48 11.51 39.16
CA THR A 187 -12.95 11.48 37.81
C THR A 187 -14.06 10.96 36.88
N ALA A 188 -14.72 11.84 36.16
CA ALA A 188 -15.72 11.41 35.18
C ALA A 188 -15.02 10.89 33.92
N LEU A 189 -14.95 9.56 33.79
CA LEU A 189 -14.66 8.92 32.50
C LEU A 189 -15.92 9.02 31.64
N SER A 190 -16.07 10.10 30.87
CA SER A 190 -17.07 10.19 29.83
C SER A 190 -16.63 9.30 28.66
N VAL A 191 -16.88 8.00 28.78
CA VAL A 191 -16.80 7.09 27.64
C VAL A 191 -17.96 7.47 26.73
N VAL A 192 -17.67 8.01 25.55
CA VAL A 192 -18.67 8.31 24.52
C VAL A 192 -19.19 6.97 23.96
N SER A 193 -20.11 6.32 24.67
CA SER A 193 -20.96 5.24 24.15
C SER A 193 -22.18 5.06 25.06
N ASP A 194 -23.34 4.67 24.49
CA ASP A 194 -24.64 4.41 25.15
C ASP A 194 -24.64 3.26 26.19
N ALA A 195 -23.53 3.01 26.88
CA ALA A 195 -23.43 2.06 27.98
C ALA A 195 -23.78 2.75 29.32
N PRO A 196 -24.40 2.05 30.28
CA PRO A 196 -24.68 2.61 31.59
C PRO A 196 -23.38 3.06 32.26
N ASP A 197 -23.36 4.28 32.82
CA ASP A 197 -22.21 4.86 33.52
C ASP A 197 -21.70 3.89 34.60
N VAL A 198 -20.56 3.25 34.33
CA VAL A 198 -19.82 2.49 35.33
C VAL A 198 -18.81 3.42 35.97
N THR A 199 -19.19 4.03 37.09
CA THR A 199 -18.25 4.81 37.91
C THR A 199 -17.31 3.86 38.65
N LEU A 200 -16.05 3.80 38.23
CA LEU A 200 -14.98 3.10 38.93
C LEU A 200 -14.28 4.05 39.91
N SER A 201 -13.94 3.58 41.10
CA SER A 201 -13.03 4.32 41.98
C SER A 201 -11.62 4.39 41.37
N ALA A 202 -10.81 5.38 41.76
CA ALA A 202 -9.44 5.55 41.24
C ALA A 202 -8.55 4.28 41.39
N LYS A 203 -8.81 3.49 42.43
CA LYS A 203 -8.11 2.22 42.66
C LYS A 203 -8.57 1.12 41.70
N GLU A 204 -9.86 1.07 41.40
CA GLU A 204 -10.43 0.11 40.44
C GLU A 204 -10.02 0.46 39.02
N ALA A 205 -10.00 1.76 38.67
CA ALA A 205 -9.49 2.23 37.38
C ALA A 205 -8.01 1.82 37.18
N ALA A 206 -7.15 2.02 38.18
CA ALA A 206 -5.74 1.63 38.09
C ALA A 206 -5.55 0.12 37.85
N VAL A 207 -6.32 -0.72 38.55
CA VAL A 207 -6.29 -2.19 38.39
C VAL A 207 -6.78 -2.61 37.01
N VAL A 208 -7.83 -1.96 36.50
CA VAL A 208 -8.38 -2.23 35.17
C VAL A 208 -7.41 -1.80 34.07
N THR A 209 -6.81 -0.61 34.18
CA THR A 209 -5.78 -0.14 33.23
C THR A 209 -4.58 -1.07 33.20
N GLU A 210 -4.08 -1.51 34.36
CA GLU A 210 -2.95 -2.45 34.42
C GLU A 210 -3.30 -3.81 33.79
N ALA A 211 -4.53 -4.30 33.97
CA ALA A 211 -5.01 -5.52 33.32
C ALA A 211 -5.11 -5.37 31.80
N PHE A 212 -5.56 -4.21 31.30
CA PHE A 212 -5.59 -3.92 29.86
C PHE A 212 -4.19 -3.83 29.26
N THR A 213 -3.25 -3.14 29.91
CA THR A 213 -1.86 -3.08 29.46
C THR A 213 -1.20 -4.46 29.40
N GLN A 214 -1.43 -5.31 30.41
CA GLN A 214 -0.91 -6.70 30.39
C GLN A 214 -1.56 -7.55 29.30
N ALA A 215 -2.84 -7.33 29.01
CA ALA A 215 -3.53 -8.01 27.91
C ALA A 215 -3.01 -7.55 26.54
N GLU A 216 -2.76 -6.25 26.36
CA GLU A 216 -2.16 -5.68 25.16
C GLU A 216 -0.74 -6.20 24.95
N GLU A 217 0.11 -6.21 25.98
CA GLU A 217 1.48 -6.76 25.90
C GLU A 217 1.48 -8.26 25.55
N LEU A 218 0.52 -9.02 26.07
CA LEU A 218 0.34 -10.43 25.73
C LEU A 218 -0.11 -10.60 24.27
N LEU A 219 -1.04 -9.76 23.79
CA LEU A 219 -1.51 -9.76 22.41
C LEU A 219 -0.39 -9.36 21.44
N ASP A 220 0.45 -8.39 21.79
CA ASP A 220 1.61 -7.98 21.02
C ASP A 220 2.66 -9.09 20.96
N THR A 221 2.89 -9.80 22.07
CA THR A 221 3.82 -10.94 22.13
C THR A 221 3.30 -12.12 21.28
N ILE A 222 2.00 -12.39 21.34
CA ILE A 222 1.36 -13.42 20.52
C ILE A 222 1.38 -13.02 19.05
N GLY A 223 1.01 -11.78 18.73
CA GLY A 223 0.93 -11.25 17.37
C GLY A 223 2.28 -11.23 16.67
N SER A 224 3.32 -10.71 17.32
CA SER A 224 4.70 -10.73 16.80
C SER A 224 5.22 -12.15 16.59
N GLY A 225 4.95 -13.07 17.53
CA GLY A 225 5.30 -14.48 17.38
C GLY A 225 4.54 -15.19 16.25
N LEU A 226 3.25 -14.86 16.07
CA LEU A 226 2.41 -15.43 15.02
C LEU A 226 2.82 -14.90 13.64
N LEU A 227 3.06 -13.59 13.51
CA LEU A 227 3.52 -12.95 12.27
C LEU A 227 4.89 -13.47 11.83
N THR A 228 5.81 -13.68 12.77
CA THR A 228 7.12 -14.29 12.47
C THR A 228 6.96 -15.71 11.94
N ARG A 229 6.11 -16.52 12.58
CA ARG A 229 5.81 -17.89 12.11
C ARG A 229 5.06 -17.91 10.78
N ILE A 230 4.18 -16.95 10.53
CA ILE A 230 3.49 -16.79 9.24
C ILE A 230 4.51 -16.43 8.15
N ALA A 231 5.45 -15.53 8.41
CA ALA A 231 6.51 -15.18 7.48
C ALA A 231 7.41 -16.40 7.17
N GLU A 232 7.85 -17.14 8.20
CA GLU A 232 8.63 -18.37 8.03
C GLU A 232 7.85 -19.45 7.25
N THR A 233 6.56 -19.61 7.55
CA THR A 233 5.69 -20.58 6.84
C THR A 233 5.45 -20.14 5.40
N ARG A 234 5.30 -18.83 5.15
CA ARG A 234 5.13 -18.26 3.81
C ARG A 234 6.38 -18.48 2.97
N GLU A 235 7.58 -18.22 3.50
CA GLU A 235 8.84 -18.53 2.82
C GLU A 235 8.97 -20.03 2.53
N PHE A 236 8.59 -20.89 3.49
CA PHE A 236 8.60 -22.33 3.30
C PHE A 236 7.63 -22.79 2.19
N LEU A 237 6.43 -22.20 2.13
CA LEU A 237 5.43 -22.49 1.10
C LEU A 237 5.83 -21.97 -0.28
N ILE A 238 6.44 -20.78 -0.36
CA ILE A 238 7.00 -20.22 -1.60
C ILE A 238 8.12 -21.13 -2.11
N HIS A 239 9.04 -21.54 -1.22
CA HIS A 239 10.11 -22.46 -1.55
C HIS A 239 9.58 -23.83 -2.01
N GLY A 240 8.63 -24.40 -1.28
CA GLY A 240 7.95 -25.65 -1.65
C GLY A 240 7.24 -25.56 -3.01
N ARG A 241 6.55 -24.46 -3.29
CA ARG A 241 5.94 -24.21 -4.61
C ARG A 241 6.97 -24.11 -5.72
N SER A 242 8.12 -23.45 -5.49
CA SER A 242 9.20 -23.37 -6.48
C SER A 242 9.85 -24.74 -6.79
N LEU A 243 9.86 -25.65 -5.81
CA LEU A 243 10.38 -27.02 -5.99
C LEU A 243 9.38 -27.95 -6.69
N LEU A 244 8.08 -27.65 -6.57
CA LEU A 244 6.99 -28.39 -7.19
C LEU A 244 6.51 -27.77 -8.51
N ALA A 245 7.02 -26.58 -8.86
CA ALA A 245 6.72 -25.93 -10.12
C ALA A 245 7.21 -26.83 -11.27
N PRO A 246 6.38 -27.06 -12.32
CA PRO A 246 6.80 -27.80 -13.48
C PRO A 246 8.05 -27.13 -14.06
N LYS A 247 9.11 -27.92 -14.30
CA LYS A 247 10.30 -27.42 -14.99
C LYS A 247 9.82 -26.76 -16.29
N PRO A 248 10.27 -25.53 -16.60
CA PRO A 248 9.80 -24.82 -17.78
C PRO A 248 9.95 -25.73 -18.98
N GLU A 249 8.83 -26.02 -19.65
CA GLU A 249 8.84 -26.70 -20.92
C GLU A 249 9.74 -25.89 -21.85
N ALA A 250 10.80 -26.53 -22.34
CA ALA A 250 11.66 -25.93 -23.34
C ALA A 250 10.77 -25.46 -24.50
N PRO A 251 10.99 -24.26 -25.04
CA PRO A 251 10.22 -23.80 -26.18
C PRO A 251 10.39 -24.80 -27.32
N VAL A 252 9.26 -25.31 -27.81
CA VAL A 252 9.23 -26.04 -29.08
C VAL A 252 9.42 -24.99 -30.18
N GLU A 253 10.68 -24.64 -30.46
CA GLU A 253 11.06 -24.03 -31.73
C GLU A 253 11.28 -25.14 -32.75
N ASP A 254 10.33 -25.29 -33.67
CA ASP A 254 10.65 -25.71 -35.03
C ASP A 254 11.58 -24.64 -35.62
N GLY A 255 12.88 -24.86 -35.51
CA GLY A 255 13.90 -23.99 -36.08
C GLY A 255 15.28 -24.36 -35.58
N GLU A 256 16.16 -24.80 -36.49
CA GLU A 256 17.55 -25.09 -36.18
C GLU A 256 18.21 -23.98 -35.35
N PRO A 257 19.05 -24.30 -34.35
CA PRO A 257 19.66 -23.31 -33.49
C PRO A 257 20.50 -22.32 -34.32
N LYS A 258 19.99 -21.10 -34.45
CA LYS A 258 20.71 -19.99 -35.09
C LYS A 258 21.98 -19.72 -34.29
N LYS A 259 23.12 -20.13 -34.85
CA LYS A 259 24.45 -19.82 -34.30
C LYS A 259 24.50 -18.32 -34.05
N THR A 260 24.85 -17.89 -32.84
CA THR A 260 25.11 -16.48 -32.54
C THR A 260 26.61 -16.27 -32.39
N ARG A 261 27.14 -15.19 -32.95
CA ARG A 261 28.55 -14.79 -32.81
C ARG A 261 28.66 -13.62 -31.83
N LEU A 262 29.73 -13.62 -31.03
CA LEU A 262 30.02 -12.56 -30.07
C LEU A 262 30.89 -11.50 -30.75
N GLU A 263 30.48 -10.24 -30.66
CA GLU A 263 31.26 -9.08 -31.14
C GLU A 263 31.69 -8.21 -29.96
N ILE A 264 32.87 -7.62 -30.07
CA ILE A 264 33.49 -6.71 -29.10
C ILE A 264 33.67 -5.36 -29.80
N PHE A 265 33.37 -4.28 -29.10
CA PHE A 265 33.57 -2.93 -29.63
C PHE A 265 35.06 -2.55 -29.58
N ASP A 266 35.63 -2.20 -30.72
CA ASP A 266 36.98 -1.65 -30.87
C ASP A 266 36.89 -0.12 -30.94
N PRO A 267 37.30 0.60 -29.88
CA PRO A 267 37.24 2.06 -29.84
C PRO A 267 38.27 2.74 -30.76
N GLU A 268 39.37 2.08 -31.12
CA GLU A 268 40.38 2.65 -32.03
C GLU A 268 39.87 2.68 -33.48
N GLN A 269 39.09 1.66 -33.86
CA GLN A 269 38.51 1.53 -35.20
C GLN A 269 37.05 2.00 -35.27
N ASN A 270 36.46 2.36 -34.12
CA ASN A 270 35.04 2.71 -33.95
C ASN A 270 34.08 1.67 -34.58
N LYS A 271 34.39 0.38 -34.40
CA LYS A 271 33.67 -0.73 -35.06
C LYS A 271 33.51 -1.93 -34.14
N TRP A 272 32.50 -2.73 -34.43
CA TRP A 272 32.28 -4.04 -33.78
C TRP A 272 33.07 -5.11 -34.52
N ILE A 273 33.95 -5.81 -33.81
CA ILE A 273 34.80 -6.87 -34.35
C ILE A 273 34.48 -8.22 -33.70
N PRO A 274 34.65 -9.37 -34.39
CA PRO A 274 34.42 -10.67 -33.80
C PRO A 274 35.31 -10.92 -32.57
N ALA A 275 34.72 -11.41 -31.49
CA ALA A 275 35.48 -11.94 -30.37
C ALA A 275 36.22 -13.19 -30.85
N GLY A 276 37.56 -13.13 -30.93
CA GLY A 276 38.38 -14.30 -31.25
C GLY A 276 38.18 -15.46 -30.27
N ARG A 277 38.93 -16.56 -30.46
CA ARG A 277 38.87 -17.71 -29.53
C ARG A 277 39.46 -17.32 -28.18
N GLY A 278 38.62 -17.06 -27.18
CA GLY A 278 39.05 -16.76 -25.82
C GLY A 278 37.99 -15.99 -25.03
N ARG A 279 38.23 -15.82 -23.72
CA ARG A 279 37.39 -14.97 -22.87
C ARG A 279 37.66 -13.50 -23.24
N PRO A 280 36.63 -12.69 -23.58
CA PRO A 280 36.85 -11.28 -23.89
C PRO A 280 37.44 -10.54 -22.68
N PRO A 281 38.29 -9.52 -22.89
CA PRO A 281 38.85 -8.72 -21.80
C PRO A 281 37.77 -8.14 -20.87
N LYS A 282 38.11 -7.93 -19.60
CA LYS A 282 37.23 -7.26 -18.64
C LYS A 282 37.11 -5.77 -19.02
N GLY A 283 35.91 -5.21 -18.91
CA GLY A 283 35.64 -3.78 -19.16
C GLY A 283 35.31 -3.40 -20.60
N VAL A 284 35.23 -4.35 -21.55
CA VAL A 284 34.88 -4.03 -22.95
C VAL A 284 33.38 -4.24 -23.22
N GLN A 285 32.78 -3.36 -24.02
CA GLN A 285 31.40 -3.49 -24.49
C GLN A 285 31.27 -4.68 -25.45
N LYS A 286 30.23 -5.51 -25.24
CA LYS A 286 30.02 -6.78 -25.95
C LYS A 286 28.58 -6.84 -26.44
N ARG A 287 28.36 -7.43 -27.62
CA ARG A 287 27.03 -7.76 -28.13
C ARG A 287 27.03 -9.14 -28.77
N ARG A 288 25.91 -9.85 -28.70
CA ARG A 288 25.70 -11.09 -29.45
C ARG A 288 24.82 -10.78 -30.65
N VAL A 289 25.26 -11.20 -31.83
CA VAL A 289 24.50 -11.06 -33.07
C VAL A 289 24.30 -12.44 -33.71
N PRO A 290 23.22 -12.66 -34.47
CA PRO A 290 23.09 -13.86 -35.30
C PRO A 290 24.32 -14.02 -36.21
N ALA A 291 24.87 -15.22 -36.29
CA ALA A 291 26.08 -15.53 -37.07
C ALA A 291 25.82 -15.45 -38.57
#